data_AF-A0A6A8AV56-F1
#
_entry.id   AF-A0A6A8AV56-F1
#
_cell.length_a   1.000
_cell.length_b   1.000
_cell.length_c   1.000
_cell.angle_alpha   90.00
_cell.angle_beta   90.00
_cell.angle_gamma   90.00
#
_symmetry.space_group_name_H-M   'P 1'
#
loop_
_entity.id
_entity.type
_entity.pdbx_description
1 polymer ?
#
loop_
_entity_poly.entity_id
_entity_poly.type
_entity_poly.pdbx_seq_one_letter_code
_entity_poly.pdbx_strand_id
1 'polypeptide(L)' 'MAEDFTLAPMRRLLRKHGDLRISEGAAEEMRSAIGEYGSKIAEAAVAHAQSEGRKTVLDRDIRTVVEKAGDSGESR' A
#
# COMPACT_ATOMS: atom_id res chain seq x y z
N MET A 1 6.98 8.53 6.69
CA MET A 1 6.40 7.46 5.83
C MET A 1 5.12 6.93 6.46
N ALA A 2 5.15 6.04 7.46
CA ALA A 2 3.92 5.59 8.14
C ALA A 2 3.21 6.76 8.85
N GLU A 3 3.98 7.69 9.39
CA GLU A 3 3.56 8.87 10.16
C GLU A 3 2.73 9.88 9.34
N ASP A 4 2.84 9.83 8.01
CA ASP A 4 2.12 10.73 7.09
C ASP A 4 0.62 10.36 6.97
N PHE A 5 0.26 9.13 7.38
CA PHE A 5 -1.12 8.68 7.41
C PHE A 5 -1.76 8.91 8.78
N THR A 6 -2.95 9.52 8.78
CA THR A 6 -3.76 9.63 10.00
C THR A 6 -4.35 8.28 10.42
N LEU A 7 -4.69 8.13 11.71
CA LEU A 7 -5.30 6.90 12.23
C LEU A 7 -6.77 6.71 11.83
N ALA A 8 -7.47 7.78 11.50
CA ALA A 8 -8.91 7.72 11.16
C ALA A 8 -9.21 6.85 9.91
N PRO A 9 -8.50 6.98 8.77
CA PRO A 9 -8.58 6.04 7.66
C PRO A 9 -8.35 4.59 8.05
N MET A 10 -7.37 4.30 8.91
CA MET A 10 -7.05 2.93 9.33
C MET A 10 -8.20 2.31 10.11
N ARG A 11 -8.77 3.06 11.06
CA ARG A 11 -9.98 2.65 11.79
C ARG A 11 -11.17 2.43 10.85
N ARG A 12 -11.36 3.31 9.85
CA ARG A 12 -12.42 3.15 8.85
C ARG A 12 -12.24 1.90 7.99
N LEU A 13 -11.01 1.61 7.58
CA LEU A 13 -10.70 0.41 6.80
C LEU A 13 -11.01 -0.85 7.61
N LEU A 14 -10.50 -0.95 8.84
CA LEU A 14 -10.78 -2.09 9.73
C LEU A 14 -12.29 -2.27 9.98
N ARG A 15 -13.04 -1.18 10.21
CA ARG A 15 -14.51 -1.23 10.39
C ARG A 15 -15.27 -1.75 9.17
N LYS A 16 -14.76 -1.55 7.96
CA LYS A 16 -15.38 -2.11 6.75
C LYS A 16 -15.33 -3.65 6.72
N HIS A 17 -14.40 -4.25 7.45
CA HIS A 17 -14.23 -5.70 7.52
C HIS A 17 -14.82 -6.33 8.79
N GLY A 18 -15.43 -5.52 9.67
CA GLY A 18 -16.14 -6.03 10.85
C GLY A 18 -16.54 -4.93 11.82
N ASP A 19 -17.61 -5.18 12.59
CA ASP A 19 -18.09 -4.26 13.62
C ASP A 19 -17.44 -4.58 14.98
N LEU A 20 -16.12 -4.34 15.06
CA LEU A 20 -15.34 -4.52 16.28
C LEU A 20 -14.85 -3.17 16.82
N ARG A 21 -14.65 -3.11 18.14
CA ARG A 21 -13.92 -2.00 18.76
C ARG A 21 -12.46 -2.06 18.32
N ILE A 22 -11.93 -0.92 17.89
CA ILE A 22 -10.56 -0.80 17.41
C ILE A 22 -9.75 0.01 18.43
N SER A 23 -8.71 -0.60 18.97
CA SER A 23 -7.75 0.09 19.84
C SER A 23 -6.90 1.08 19.04
N GLU A 24 -6.26 2.02 19.74
CA GLU A 24 -5.31 2.93 19.10
C GLU A 24 -4.13 2.18 18.49
N GLY A 25 -3.49 1.29 19.26
CA GLY A 25 -2.38 0.46 18.78
C GLY A 25 -2.73 -0.38 17.54
N ALA A 26 -3.94 -0.93 17.44
CA ALA A 26 -4.35 -1.65 16.22
C ALA A 26 -4.42 -0.73 14.99
N ALA A 27 -4.85 0.53 15.17
CA ALA A 27 -4.84 1.51 14.10
C ALA A 27 -3.41 1.95 13.73
N GLU A 28 -2.50 2.01 14.70
CA GLU A 28 -1.07 2.32 14.48
C GLU A 28 -0.35 1.20 13.73
N GLU A 29 -0.55 -0.06 14.12
CA GLU A 29 0.02 -1.21 13.41
C GLU A 29 -0.50 -1.28 11.98
N MET A 30 -1.81 -1.06 11.77
CA MET A 30 -2.39 -1.00 10.43
C MET A 30 -1.79 0.14 9.58
N ARG A 31 -1.52 1.30 10.21
CA ARG A 31 -0.84 2.43 9.56
C ARG A 31 0.57 2.04 9.11
N SER A 32 1.34 1.40 9.99
CA SER A 32 2.69 0.92 9.67
C SER A 32 2.67 -0.08 8.52
N ALA A 33 1.80 -1.09 8.60
CA ALA A 33 1.68 -2.11 7.55
C ALA A 33 1.31 -1.53 6.18
N ILE A 34 0.32 -0.62 6.12
CA ILE A 34 -0.04 0.06 4.88
C ILE A 34 1.10 0.95 4.38
N GLY A 35 1.76 1.67 5.28
CA GLY A 35 2.89 2.53 4.93
C GLY A 35 4.03 1.75 4.29
N GLU A 36 4.41 0.62 4.88
CA GLU A 36 5.44 -0.26 4.33
C GLU A 36 5.05 -0.86 2.98
N TYR A 37 3.82 -1.36 2.86
CA TYR A 37 3.32 -1.91 1.60
C TYR A 37 3.25 -0.85 0.50
N GLY A 38 2.70 0.32 0.81
CA GLY A 38 2.63 1.47 -0.09
C GLY A 38 4.02 1.95 -0.51
N SER A 39 5.01 1.95 0.39
CA SER A 39 6.38 2.34 0.07
C SER A 39 7.02 1.39 -0.94
N LYS A 40 6.83 0.08 -0.79
CA LYS A 40 7.32 -0.92 -1.75
C LYS A 40 6.69 -0.75 -3.13
N ILE A 41 5.38 -0.49 -3.18
CA ILE A 41 4.68 -0.22 -4.44
C ILE A 41 5.23 1.06 -5.08
N ALA A 42 5.39 2.13 -4.31
CA ALA A 42 5.87 3.41 -4.82
C ALA A 42 7.28 3.29 -5.42
N GLU A 43 8.21 2.63 -4.71
CA GLU A 43 9.56 2.39 -5.19
C GLU A 43 9.57 1.63 -6.53
N ALA A 44 8.85 0.50 -6.59
CA ALA A 44 8.78 -0.31 -7.80
C ALA A 44 8.09 0.42 -8.97
N ALA A 45 7.05 1.21 -8.71
CA ALA A 45 6.35 1.97 -9.74
C ALA A 45 7.20 3.11 -10.30
N VAL A 46 7.96 3.79 -9.43
CA VAL A 46 8.95 4.80 -9.86
C VAL A 46 10.04 4.16 -10.71
N ALA A 47 10.59 3.02 -10.27
CA ALA A 47 11.60 2.29 -11.03
C ALA A 47 11.06 1.83 -12.41
N HIS A 48 9.82 1.35 -12.46
CA HIS A 48 9.15 0.96 -13.70
C HIS A 48 9.05 2.15 -14.67
N ALA A 49 8.54 3.30 -14.21
CA ALA A 49 8.44 4.51 -15.02
C ALA A 49 9.81 5.00 -15.52
N GLN A 50 10.83 4.96 -14.67
CA GLN A 50 12.20 5.34 -15.02
C GLN A 50 12.82 4.42 -16.08
N SER A 51 12.55 3.11 -16.00
CA SER A 51 13.04 2.12 -16.99
C SER A 51 12.50 2.37 -18.40
N GLU A 52 11.32 2.98 -18.51
CA GLU A 52 10.71 3.42 -19.77
C GLU A 52 11.12 4.85 -20.19
N GLY A 53 12.04 5.49 -19.45
CA GLY A 53 12.51 6.86 -19.73
C GLY A 53 11.49 7.96 -19.42
N ARG A 54 10.43 7.66 -18.65
CA ARG A 54 9.40 8.64 -18.27
C ARG A 54 9.76 9.36 -16.97
N LYS A 55 9.31 10.62 -16.86
CA LYS A 55 9.42 11.44 -15.63
C LYS A 55 8.12 11.50 -14.81
N THR A 56 7.08 10.82 -15.27
CA THR A 56 5.76 10.78 -14.64
C THR A 56 5.39 9.33 -14.37
N VAL A 57 5.09 9.03 -13.12
CA VAL A 57 4.46 7.76 -12.71
C VAL A 57 2.99 7.82 -13.10
N LEU A 58 2.52 6.82 -13.83
CA LEU A 58 1.15 6.72 -14.32
C LEU A 58 0.40 5.62 -13.58
N ASP A 59 -0.92 5.62 -13.69
CA ASP A 59 -1.79 4.62 -13.08
C ASP A 59 -1.40 3.18 -13.48
N ARG A 60 -0.97 2.99 -14.73
CA ARG A 60 -0.46 1.69 -15.21
C ARG A 60 0.78 1.19 -14.48
N ASP A 61 1.64 2.06 -13.98
CA ASP A 61 2.86 1.65 -13.26
C ASP A 61 2.49 1.04 -11.92
N ILE A 62 1.53 1.66 -11.23
CA ILE A 62 0.98 1.16 -9.97
C ILE A 62 0.27 -0.18 -10.20
N ARG A 63 -0.61 -0.29 -11.20
CA ARG A 63 -1.32 -1.55 -11.52
C ARG A 63 -0.34 -2.68 -11.83
N THR A 64 0.63 -2.43 -12.71
CA THR A 64 1.63 -3.43 -13.13
C THR A 64 2.41 -3.97 -11.93
N VAL A 65 2.81 -3.10 -11.00
CA VAL A 65 3.54 -3.51 -9.80
C VAL A 65 2.67 -4.32 -8.85
N VAL A 66 1.42 -3.90 -8.63
CA VAL A 66 0.49 -4.61 -7.75
C VAL A 66 0.12 -5.98 -8.31
N GLU A 67 -0.13 -6.08 -9.62
CA GLU A 67 -0.39 -7.35 -10.31
C GLU A 67 0.79 -8.31 -10.16
N LYS A 68 2.02 -7.85 -10.43
CA LYS A 68 3.25 -8.65 -10.26
C LYS A 68 3.50 -9.07 -8.81
N ALA A 69 3.16 -8.22 -7.84
CA ALA A 69 3.27 -8.54 -6.43
C ALA A 69 2.26 -9.61 -5.99
N GLY A 70 1.06 -9.63 -6.59
CA GLY A 70 0.04 -10.67 -6.38
C GLY A 70 0.41 -12.01 -7.01
N ASP A 71 0.91 -12.00 -8.25
CA ASP A 71 1.33 -13.21 -8.98
C ASP A 71 2.53 -13.92 -8.32
N SER A 72 3.28 -13.22 -7.48
CA SER A 72 4.38 -13.83 -6.71
C SER A 72 3.90 -14.76 -5.57
N GLY A 73 2.59 -14.73 -5.25
CA GLY A 73 1.97 -15.53 -4.18
C GLY A 73 1.12 -16.72 -4.65
N GLU A 74 0.76 -16.79 -5.94
CA GLU A 74 -0.03 -17.88 -6.54
C GLU A 74 0.82 -18.69 -7.52
N SER A 75 1.96 -19.17 -7.05
CA SER A 75 2.68 -20.28 -7.69
C SER A 75 3.36 -21.10 -6.60
N ARG A 76 2.54 -21.80 -5.81
CA ARG A 76 2.92 -22.98 -5.04
C ARG A 76 1.69 -23.82 -4.72
#